data_AF-A0A124ICU4-F1
#
_entry.id   AF-A0A124ICU4-F1
#
_cell.length_a   1.000
_cell.length_b   1.000
_cell.length_c   1.000
_cell.angle_alpha   90.00
_cell.angle_beta   90.00
_cell.angle_gamma   90.00
#
_symmetry.space_group_name_H-M   'P 1'
#
loop_
_entity.id
_entity.type
_entity.pdbx_description
1 polymer ?
#
loop_
_entity_poly.entity_id
_entity_poly.type
_entity_poly.pdbx_seq_one_letter_code
_entity_poly.pdbx_strand_id
1 'polypeptide(L)'
;MTSASGIDVIGQYELKLESGRRPELRHHVDLLYDAYRDAIREALACFDVSQEMTEIVFAALDGLVFHQVTSSAPDRTDESVAALR
;
A
#
# COMPACT_ATOMS: atom_id res chain seq x y z
N MET A 1 -11.29 7.63 -15.74
CA MET A 1 -11.12 7.08 -14.39
C MET A 1 -11.27 5.57 -14.48
N THR A 2 -10.17 4.90 -14.84
CA THR A 2 -10.17 3.45 -15.04
C THR A 2 -10.03 2.81 -13.67
N SER A 3 -11.02 1.98 -13.32
CA SER A 3 -11.00 1.13 -12.14
C SER A 3 -9.69 0.33 -12.14
N ALA A 4 -8.80 0.67 -11.21
CA ALA A 4 -7.66 -0.18 -10.85
C ALA A 4 -8.27 -1.42 -10.18
N SER A 5 -8.63 -2.38 -11.02
CA SER A 5 -9.18 -3.68 -10.65
C SER A 5 -8.29 -4.30 -9.57
N GLY A 6 -8.88 -4.91 -8.54
CA GLY A 6 -8.17 -5.57 -7.42
C GLY A 6 -7.14 -6.63 -7.84
N ILE A 7 -7.03 -6.93 -9.14
CA ILE A 7 -5.98 -7.71 -9.78
C ILE A 7 -4.58 -7.04 -9.69
N ASP A 8 -4.49 -5.71 -9.67
CA ASP A 8 -3.19 -5.00 -9.59
C ASP A 8 -2.56 -5.12 -8.18
N VAL A 9 -3.40 -5.02 -7.15
CA VAL A 9 -2.99 -5.07 -5.74
C VAL A 9 -2.41 -6.44 -5.34
N ILE A 10 -3.02 -7.53 -5.83
CA ILE A 10 -2.56 -8.90 -5.56
C ILE A 10 -1.18 -9.11 -6.19
N GLY A 11 -0.96 -8.65 -7.43
CA GLY A 11 0.32 -8.76 -8.12
C GLY A 11 1.46 -8.02 -7.40
N GLN A 12 1.19 -6.86 -6.79
CA GLN A 12 2.19 -6.13 -5.99
C GLN A 12 2.61 -6.93 -4.75
N TYR A 13 1.68 -7.61 -4.08
CA TYR A 13 1.99 -8.41 -2.89
C TYR A 13 2.74 -9.71 -3.23
N GLU A 14 2.38 -10.37 -4.32
CA GLU A 14 3.12 -11.55 -4.80
C GLU A 14 4.56 -11.16 -5.16
N LEU A 15 4.76 -10.02 -5.83
CA LEU A 15 6.09 -9.52 -6.16
C LEU A 15 6.91 -9.20 -4.89
N LYS A 16 6.27 -8.62 -3.86
CA LYS A 16 6.90 -8.36 -2.56
C LYS A 16 7.31 -9.64 -1.83
N LEU A 17 6.46 -10.67 -1.85
CA LEU A 17 6.80 -11.96 -1.25
C LEU A 17 7.92 -12.67 -2.03
N GLU A 18 7.89 -12.59 -3.36
CA GLU A 18 8.91 -13.22 -4.21
C GLU A 18 10.26 -12.48 -4.15
N SER A 19 10.30 -11.17 -3.92
CA SER A 19 11.56 -10.42 -3.74
C SER A 19 12.31 -10.78 -2.45
N GLY A 20 11.61 -11.32 -1.45
CA GLY A 20 12.22 -11.97 -0.30
C GLY A 20 13.02 -13.22 -0.68
N ARG A 21 12.55 -13.96 -1.69
CA ARG A 21 13.14 -15.21 -2.20
C ARG A 21 14.13 -14.98 -3.35
N ARG A 22 13.96 -13.91 -4.13
CA ARG A 22 14.80 -13.48 -5.26
C ARG A 22 15.34 -12.07 -5.05
N PRO A 23 16.58 -11.93 -4.57
CA PRO A 23 17.17 -10.63 -4.27
C PRO A 23 17.18 -9.67 -5.46
N GLU A 24 17.20 -10.18 -6.70
CA GLU A 24 17.24 -9.41 -7.94
C GLU A 24 15.96 -8.58 -8.15
N LEU A 25 14.84 -8.98 -7.53
CA LEU A 25 13.56 -8.26 -7.63
C LEU A 25 13.42 -7.13 -6.60
N ARG A 26 14.29 -7.09 -5.58
CA ARG A 26 14.18 -6.12 -4.47
C ARG A 26 14.22 -4.68 -4.96
N HIS A 27 15.11 -4.38 -5.90
CA HIS A 27 15.24 -3.03 -6.46
C HIS A 27 13.92 -2.52 -7.10
N HIS A 28 13.19 -3.39 -7.79
CA HIS A 28 11.91 -3.02 -8.41
C HIS A 28 10.82 -2.80 -7.37
N VAL A 29 10.81 -3.61 -6.30
CA VAL A 29 9.88 -3.44 -5.17
C VAL A 29 10.20 -2.15 -4.41
N ASP A 30 11.47 -1.85 -4.16
CA ASP A 30 11.89 -0.64 -3.46
C ASP A 30 11.44 0.62 -4.23
N LEU A 31 11.67 0.68 -5.55
CA LEU A 31 11.23 1.81 -6.39
C LEU A 31 9.72 2.03 -6.35
N LEU A 32 8.94 0.95 -6.35
CA LEU A 32 7.49 1.03 -6.25
C LEU A 32 7.07 1.59 -4.88
N TYR A 33 7.67 1.06 -3.81
CA TYR A 33 7.36 1.44 -2.45
C TYR A 33 7.78 2.89 -2.15
N ASP A 34 8.90 3.35 -2.71
CA ASP A 34 9.35 4.74 -2.62
C ASP A 34 8.34 5.68 -3.30
N ALA A 35 7.85 5.32 -4.49
CA ALA A 35 6.82 6.11 -5.17
C ALA A 35 5.51 6.19 -4.35
N TYR A 36 5.11 5.11 -3.68
CA TYR A 36 3.96 5.14 -2.77
C TYR A 36 4.19 6.02 -1.54
N ARG A 37 5.38 5.96 -0.94
CA ARG A 37 5.78 6.79 0.21
C ARG A 37 5.78 8.27 -0.17
N ASP A 38 6.29 8.62 -1.34
CA ASP A 38 6.30 9.98 -1.85
C ASP A 38 4.88 10.51 -2.07
N ALA A 39 3.99 9.70 -2.66
CA ALA A 39 2.59 10.08 -2.85
C ALA A 39 1.86 10.31 -1.51
N ILE A 40 2.10 9.47 -0.49
CA ILE A 40 1.53 9.64 0.85
C ILE A 40 2.07 10.90 1.51
N ARG A 41 3.38 11.18 1.38
CA ARG A 41 3.99 12.40 1.88
C ARG A 41 3.39 13.64 1.23
N GLU A 42 3.20 13.63 -0.08
CA GLU A 42 2.57 14.73 -0.81
C GLU A 42 1.12 14.95 -0.35
N ALA A 43 0.34 13.87 -0.22
CA ALA A 43 -1.04 13.95 0.27
C ALA A 43 -1.15 14.48 1.71
N LEU A 44 -0.16 14.18 2.55
CA LEU A 44 -0.11 14.60 3.94
C LEU A 44 0.55 15.97 4.15
N ALA A 45 1.15 16.55 3.12
CA ALA A 45 1.93 17.79 3.23
C ALA A 45 1.14 18.98 3.77
N CYS A 46 -0.19 19.00 3.59
CA CYS A 46 -1.06 20.08 4.07
C CYS A 46 -1.46 19.96 5.56
N PHE A 47 -1.16 18.83 6.22
CA PHE A 47 -1.60 18.55 7.60
C PHE A 47 -0.55 18.84 8.67
N ASP A 48 0.61 19.43 8.31
CA ASP A 48 1.74 19.71 9.22
C ASP A 48 2.12 18.50 10.09
N VAL A 49 2.02 17.30 9.53
CA VAL A 49 2.35 16.05 10.21
C VAL A 49 3.84 15.78 10.15
N SER A 50 4.37 15.18 11.21
CA SER A 50 5.78 14.79 11.23
C SER A 50 6.08 13.67 10.23
N GLN A 51 7.35 13.50 9.88
CA GLN A 51 7.80 12.43 9.01
C GLN A 51 7.48 11.06 9.62
N GLU A 52 7.64 10.90 10.93
CA GLU A 52 7.31 9.67 11.65
C GLU A 52 5.82 9.33 11.56
N MET A 53 4.94 10.34 11.59
CA MET A 53 3.51 10.12 11.39
C MET A 53 3.20 9.66 9.96
N THR A 54 3.88 10.24 8.96
CA THR A 54 3.76 9.82 7.56
C THR A 54 4.15 8.34 7.39
N GLU A 55 5.21 7.91 8.07
CA GLU A 55 5.67 6.52 8.11
C GLU A 55 4.67 5.58 8.78
N ILE A 56 4.02 6.02 9.87
CA ILE A 56 2.96 5.26 10.54
C ILE A 56 1.75 5.09 9.61
N VAL A 57 1.33 6.15 8.91
CA VAL A 57 0.24 6.09 7.92
C VAL A 57 0.59 5.12 6.80
N PHE A 58 1.82 5.19 6.28
CA PHE A 58 2.31 4.23 5.30
C PHE A 58 2.19 2.78 5.78
N ALA A 59 2.69 2.48 6.99
CA ALA A 59 2.63 1.14 7.56
C ALA A 59 1.19 0.66 7.81
N ALA A 60 0.28 1.55 8.21
CA ALA A 60 -1.13 1.22 8.40
C ALA A 60 -1.83 0.87 7.07
N LEU A 61 -1.55 1.64 6.00
CA LEU A 61 -2.07 1.36 4.67
C LEU A 61 -1.51 0.05 4.10
N ASP A 62 -0.20 -0.18 4.20
CA ASP A 62 0.43 -1.45 3.78
C ASP A 62 -0.09 -2.65 4.60
N GLY A 63 -0.41 -2.46 5.88
CA GLY A 63 -1.08 -3.48 6.70
C GLY A 63 -2.51 -3.79 6.25
N LEU A 64 -3.28 -2.77 5.87
CA LEU A 64 -4.65 -2.91 5.41
C LEU A 64 -4.74 -3.65 4.07
N VAL A 65 -3.86 -3.30 3.13
CA VAL A 65 -3.80 -3.95 1.82
C VAL A 65 -3.33 -5.40 1.97
N PHE A 66 -2.37 -5.68 2.86
CA PHE A 66 -2.00 -7.06 3.19
C PHE A 66 -3.19 -7.85 3.74
N HIS A 67 -3.98 -7.25 4.62
CA HIS A 67 -5.18 -7.87 5.17
C HIS A 67 -6.22 -8.16 4.07
N GLN A 68 -6.41 -7.27 3.08
CA GLN A 68 -7.29 -7.53 1.93
C GLN A 68 -6.85 -8.72 1.08
N VAL A 69 -5.56 -8.80 0.78
CA VAL A 69 -5.01 -9.85 -0.10
C VAL A 69 -5.04 -11.22 0.60
N THR A 70 -4.86 -11.25 1.92
CA THR A 70 -4.82 -12.49 2.71
C THR A 70 -6.18 -12.93 3.26
N SER A 71 -7.11 -12.00 3.46
CA SER A 71 -8.48 -12.28 3.91
C SER A 71 -9.36 -12.56 2.70
N SER A 72 -9.98 -13.75 2.63
CA SER A 72 -11.01 -14.09 1.63
C SER A 72 -12.33 -13.30 1.78
N ALA A 73 -12.34 -12.18 2.49
CA ALA A 73 -13.50 -11.35 2.77
C ALA A 73 -13.25 -9.89 2.36
N PRO A 74 -13.47 -9.54 1.06
CA PRO A 74 -13.24 -8.19 0.52
C PRO A 74 -14.15 -7.11 1.17
N ASP A 75 -15.32 -7.50 1.69
CA ASP A 75 -16.36 -6.58 2.17
C ASP A 75 -15.93 -5.71 3.36
N ARG A 76 -15.03 -6.19 4.23
CA ARG A 76 -14.60 -5.45 5.43
C ARG A 76 -13.68 -4.27 5.13
N THR A 77 -12.95 -4.32 4.03
CA THR A 77 -12.04 -3.23 3.69
C THR A 77 -12.72 -2.16 2.87
N ASP A 78 -13.74 -2.51 2.07
CA ASP A 78 -14.60 -1.51 1.42
C ASP A 78 -15.34 -0.65 2.45
N GLU A 79 -15.81 -1.23 3.56
CA GLU A 79 -16.39 -0.45 4.68
C GLU A 79 -15.37 0.49 5.35
N SER A 80 -14.12 0.02 5.53
CA SER A 80 -13.06 0.82 6.16
C SER A 80 -12.59 1.97 5.25
N VAL A 81 -12.54 1.75 3.93
CA VAL A 81 -12.23 2.77 2.94
C VAL A 81 -13.41 3.74 2.76
N ALA A 82 -14.66 3.27 2.86
CA ALA A 82 -15.84 4.13 2.87
C ALA A 82 -15.87 5.08 4.06
N ALA A 83 -15.36 4.66 5.23
CA ALA A 83 -15.26 5.51 6.42
C ALA A 83 -14.20 6.63 6.30
N LEU A 84 -13.33 6.61 5.27
CA LEU A 84 -12.33 7.65 4.99
C LEU A 84 -12.83 8.71 3.99
N ARG A 85 -14.04 8.57 3.44
CA ARG A 85 -14.69 9.58 2.58
C ARG A 85 -15.65 10.46 3.38
#